data_AF-A0A7V0ZGU1-F1
#
_entry.id   AF-A0A7V0ZGU1-F1
#
_cell.length_a   1.000
_cell.length_b   1.000
_cell.length_c   1.000
_cell.angle_alpha   90.00
_cell.angle_beta   90.00
_cell.angle_gamma   90.00
#
_symmetry.space_group_name_H-M   'P 1'
#
loop_
_entity.id
_entity.type
_entity.pdbx_description
1 polymer ?
#
loop_
_entity_poly.entity_id
_entity_poly.type
_entity_poly.pdbx_seq_one_letter_code
_entity_poly.pdbx_strand_id
1 'polypeptide(L)'
;MSKKKRRSAKLKTEAVLELLRGRPAEEVSREYLVSIAELNQWREAFIRNGERGFKKDSEAARISEYEKALGRMQMELELYKKKERYRNQR
;
A
#
# COMPACT_ATOMS: atom_id res chain seq x y z
N MET A 1 8.70 -16.61 -21.92
CA MET A 1 8.36 -15.98 -20.62
C MET A 1 6.99 -16.45 -20.18
N SER A 2 6.90 -17.30 -19.15
CA SER A 2 5.62 -17.85 -18.68
C SER A 2 4.75 -16.74 -18.05
N LYS A 3 3.55 -16.52 -18.59
CA LYS A 3 2.55 -15.60 -18.03
C LYS A 3 2.17 -16.10 -16.64
N LYS A 4 2.72 -15.49 -15.58
CA LYS A 4 2.29 -15.74 -14.19
C LYS A 4 0.77 -15.53 -14.12
N LYS A 5 0.02 -16.61 -13.89
CA LYS A 5 -1.44 -16.59 -13.69
C LYS A 5 -1.71 -15.64 -12.52
N ARG A 6 -2.28 -14.46 -12.82
CA ARG A 6 -2.42 -13.36 -11.86
C ARG A 6 -3.51 -13.73 -10.85
N ARG A 7 -3.11 -14.25 -9.70
CA ARG A 7 -4.04 -14.55 -8.59
C ARG A 7 -4.31 -13.29 -7.77
N SER A 8 -5.54 -13.15 -7.28
CA SER A 8 -5.95 -12.01 -6.46
C SER A 8 -5.14 -11.96 -5.16
N ALA A 9 -4.85 -10.75 -4.68
CA ALA A 9 -4.12 -10.55 -3.43
C ALA A 9 -4.85 -11.22 -2.26
N LYS A 10 -6.19 -11.13 -2.24
CA LYS A 10 -7.05 -11.74 -1.22
C LYS A 10 -6.85 -13.25 -1.09
N LEU A 11 -6.84 -13.98 -2.21
CA LEU A 11 -6.65 -15.43 -2.21
C LEU A 11 -5.27 -15.83 -1.70
N LYS A 12 -4.22 -15.09 -2.07
CA LYS A 12 -2.87 -15.33 -1.52
C LYS A 12 -2.83 -15.11 -0.01
N THR A 13 -3.52 -14.08 0.47
CA THR A 13 -3.61 -13.78 1.90
C THR A 13 -4.35 -14.89 2.65
N GLU A 14 -5.48 -15.37 2.16
CA GLU A 14 -6.25 -16.47 2.78
C GLU A 14 -5.39 -17.74 2.90
N ALA A 15 -4.77 -18.18 1.79
CA ALA A 15 -3.90 -19.36 1.79
C ALA A 15 -2.72 -19.23 2.78
N VAL A 16 -2.09 -18.05 2.86
CA VAL A 16 -1.00 -17.82 3.81
C VAL A 16 -1.49 -17.81 5.27
N LEU A 17 -2.65 -17.21 5.55
CA LEU A 17 -3.21 -17.18 6.90
C LEU A 17 -3.55 -18.59 7.40
N GLU A 18 -4.05 -19.46 6.53
CA GLU A 18 -4.29 -20.86 6.86
C GLU A 18 -3.01 -21.63 7.22
N LEU A 19 -1.93 -21.43 6.44
CA LEU A 19 -0.62 -21.99 6.76
C LEU A 19 -0.11 -21.48 8.12
N LEU A 20 -0.25 -20.19 8.40
CA LEU A 20 0.19 -19.59 9.67
C LEU A 20 -0.66 -20.06 10.86
N ARG A 21 -1.90 -20.49 10.64
CA ARG A 21 -2.77 -21.11 11.65
C ARG A 21 -2.47 -22.60 11.88
N GLY A 22 -1.50 -23.17 11.15
CA GLY A 22 -1.04 -24.54 11.34
C GLY A 22 -1.70 -25.57 10.42
N ARG A 23 -2.44 -25.16 9.39
CA ARG A 23 -2.91 -26.13 8.37
C ARG A 23 -1.72 -26.72 7.61
N PRO A 24 -1.72 -28.03 7.29
CA PRO A 24 -0.65 -28.65 6.51
C PRO A 24 -0.49 -28.02 5.13
N ALA A 25 0.76 -27.86 4.69
CA ALA A 25 1.07 -27.19 3.43
C ALA A 25 0.57 -27.98 2.21
N GLU A 26 0.50 -29.30 2.32
CA GLU A 26 0.00 -30.22 1.31
C GLU A 26 -1.50 -30.04 1.07
N GLU A 27 -2.28 -29.82 2.13
CA GLU A 27 -3.72 -29.58 2.04
C GLU A 27 -3.99 -28.23 1.39
N VAL A 28 -3.34 -27.17 1.88
CA VAL A 28 -3.48 -25.81 1.35
C VAL A 28 -3.01 -25.76 -0.12
N SER A 29 -1.92 -26.45 -0.46
CA SER A 29 -1.41 -26.59 -1.82
C SER A 29 -2.46 -27.17 -2.77
N ARG A 30 -3.14 -28.24 -2.36
CA ARG A 30 -4.18 -28.90 -3.15
C ARG A 30 -5.43 -28.06 -3.29
N GLU A 31 -5.93 -27.51 -2.18
CA GLU A 31 -7.14 -26.69 -2.14
C GLU A 31 -7.01 -25.45 -3.01
N TYR A 32 -5.88 -24.75 -2.88
CA TYR A 32 -5.61 -23.56 -3.66
C TYR A 32 -4.94 -23.88 -5.01
N LEU A 33 -4.70 -25.14 -5.38
CA LEU A 33 -4.05 -25.53 -6.66
C LEU A 33 -2.74 -24.78 -6.93
N VAL A 34 -1.87 -24.69 -5.93
CA VAL A 34 -0.57 -24.00 -5.97
C VAL A 34 0.52 -24.89 -5.46
N SER A 35 1.74 -24.73 -5.93
CA SER A 35 2.86 -25.49 -5.39
C SER A 35 3.19 -25.06 -3.95
N ILE A 36 3.73 -26.00 -3.16
CA ILE A 36 4.27 -25.69 -1.82
C ILE A 36 5.36 -24.62 -1.91
N ALA A 37 6.16 -24.61 -2.99
CA ALA A 37 7.16 -23.59 -3.24
C ALA A 37 6.54 -22.18 -3.40
N GLU A 38 5.43 -22.06 -4.15
CA GLU A 38 4.70 -20.79 -4.27
C GLU A 38 4.07 -20.36 -2.94
N LEU A 39 3.52 -21.30 -2.16
CA LEU A 39 2.99 -21.01 -0.82
C LEU A 39 4.07 -20.47 0.11
N ASN A 40 5.25 -21.09 0.11
CA ASN A 40 6.39 -20.60 0.90
C ASN A 40 6.82 -19.20 0.46
N GLN A 41 6.89 -18.94 -0.85
CA GLN A 41 7.19 -17.59 -1.36
C GLN A 41 6.14 -16.56 -0.92
N TRP A 42 4.86 -16.94 -0.90
CA TRP A 42 3.80 -16.04 -0.44
C TRP A 42 3.87 -15.81 1.06
N ARG A 43 4.13 -16.86 1.86
CA ARG A 43 4.32 -16.76 3.31
C ARG A 43 5.44 -15.79 3.66
N GLU A 44 6.60 -15.95 3.04
CA GLU A 44 7.73 -15.05 3.27
C GLU A 44 7.41 -13.61 2.84
N ALA A 45 6.79 -13.42 1.67
CA ALA A 45 6.39 -12.11 1.21
C ALA A 45 5.37 -11.46 2.17
N PHE A 46 4.43 -12.24 2.70
CA PHE A 46 3.45 -11.78 3.68
C PHE A 46 4.11 -11.36 4.99
N ILE A 47 5.04 -12.17 5.53
CA ILE A 47 5.75 -11.85 6.78
C ILE A 47 6.62 -10.59 6.61
N ARG A 48 7.42 -10.51 5.53
CA ARG A 48 8.27 -9.34 5.24
C ARG A 48 7.46 -8.04 5.08
N ASN A 49 6.29 -8.13 4.46
CA ASN A 49 5.42 -6.97 4.27
C ASN A 49 4.56 -6.68 5.51
N GLY A 50 4.21 -7.70 6.29
CA GLY A 50 3.44 -7.56 7.53
C GLY A 50 4.18 -6.72 8.56
N GLU A 51 5.51 -6.85 8.65
CA GLU A 51 6.34 -5.99 9.52
C GLU A 51 6.12 -4.50 9.22
N ARG A 52 5.97 -4.12 7.95
CA ARG A 52 5.70 -2.72 7.56
C ARG A 52 4.34 -2.24 8.06
N GLY A 53 3.33 -3.13 8.12
CA GLY A 53 2.01 -2.80 8.65
C GLY A 53 2.01 -2.48 10.15
N PHE A 54 3.01 -2.94 10.90
CA PHE A 54 3.17 -2.59 12.31
C PHE A 54 3.99 -1.32 12.54
N LYS A 55 4.72 -0.83 11.52
CA LYS A 55 5.42 0.45 11.62
C LYS A 55 4.40 1.58 11.52
N LYS A 56 4.44 2.50 12.49
CA LYS A 56 3.65 3.73 12.44
C LYS A 56 4.01 4.45 11.14
N ASP A 57 3.02 4.71 10.29
CA ASP A 57 3.24 5.26 8.95
C ASP A 57 3.68 6.73 9.02
N SER A 58 4.97 6.92 9.35
CA SER A 58 5.61 8.23 9.41
C SER A 58 5.66 8.91 8.04
N GLU A 59 5.53 8.13 6.97
CA GLU A 59 5.50 8.64 5.61
C GLU A 59 4.13 9.25 5.30
N ALA A 60 3.02 8.57 5.63
CA ALA A 60 1.68 9.15 5.54
C ALA A 60 1.53 10.41 6.41
N ALA A 61 2.09 10.42 7.62
CA ALA A 61 2.09 11.62 8.46
C ALA A 61 2.82 12.79 7.79
N ARG A 62 3.98 12.53 7.19
CA ARG A 62 4.79 13.54 6.49
C ARG A 62 4.13 14.02 5.19
N ILE A 63 3.46 13.13 4.46
CA ILE A 63 2.64 13.48 3.29
C ILE A 63 1.52 14.43 3.71
N SER A 64 0.80 14.13 4.80
CA SER A 64 -0.26 15.01 5.30
C SER A 64 0.27 16.39 5.70
N GLU A 65 1.46 16.47 6.29
CA GLU A 65 2.12 17.74 6.60
C GLU A 65 2.46 18.54 5.34
N TYR A 66 3.00 17.88 4.31
CA TYR A 66 3.30 18.51 3.02
C TYR A 66 2.04 19.00 2.30
N GLU A 67 0.97 18.21 2.30
CA GLU A 67 -0.32 18.62 1.72
C GLU A 67 -0.88 19.87 2.41
N LYS A 68 -0.78 19.94 3.75
CA LYS A 68 -1.19 21.14 4.50
C LYS A 68 -0.33 22.35 4.16
N ALA A 69 0.99 22.18 4.05
CA ALA A 69 1.90 23.26 3.67
C ALA A 69 1.63 23.77 2.24
N LEU A 70 1.40 22.86 1.30
CA LEU A 70 1.00 23.20 -0.08
C LEU A 70 -0.31 23.98 -0.12
N GLY A 71 -1.33 23.55 0.63
CA GLY A 71 -2.60 24.27 0.71
C GLY A 71 -2.44 25.70 1.24
N ARG A 72 -1.59 25.90 2.26
CA ARG A 72 -1.25 27.24 2.78
C ARG A 72 -0.59 28.11 1.72
N MET A 73 0.42 27.60 1.02
CA MET A 73 1.08 28.32 -0.06
C MET A 73 0.13 28.66 -1.22
N GLN A 74 -0.77 27.75 -1.59
CA GLN A 74 -1.79 28.03 -2.61
C GLN A 74 -2.70 29.18 -2.21
N MET A 75 -3.20 29.18 -0.97
CA MET A 75 -4.04 30.26 -0.45
C MET A 75 -3.28 31.61 -0.45
N GLU A 76 -2.02 31.63 0.01
CA GLU A 76 -1.19 32.83 -0.04
C GLU A 76 -1.04 33.35 -1.48
N LEU A 77 -0.72 32.47 -2.43
CA LEU A 77 -0.59 32.83 -3.84
C LEU A 77 -1.90 33.40 -4.42
N GLU A 78 -3.05 32.84 -4.07
CA GLU A 78 -4.35 33.36 -4.50
C GLU A 78 -4.61 34.77 -3.95
N LEU A 79 -4.31 35.00 -2.66
CA LEU A 79 -4.43 36.31 -2.04
C LEU A 79 -3.47 37.34 -2.67
N TYR A 80 -2.22 36.94 -2.93
CA TYR A 80 -1.24 37.79 -3.62
C TYR A 80 -1.72 38.17 -5.02
N LYS A 81 -2.17 37.20 -5.82
CA LYS A 81 -2.72 37.46 -7.16
C LYS A 81 -3.93 38.38 -7.12
N LYS A 82 -4.82 38.20 -6.13
CA LYS A 82 -5.99 39.05 -5.94
C LYS A 82 -5.58 40.49 -5.60
N LYS A 83 -4.57 40.68 -4.73
CA LYS A 83 -4.01 41.99 -4.39
C LYS A 83 -3.39 42.70 -5.60
N GLU A 84 -2.60 41.99 -6.41
CA GLU A 84 -2.02 42.51 -7.64
C GLU A 84 -3.11 43.00 -8.63
N ARG A 85 -4.18 42.22 -8.80
CA ARG A 85 -5.33 42.62 -9.64
C ARG A 85 -5.99 43.92 -9.17
N TYR A 86 -6.20 44.07 -7.87
CA TYR A 86 -6.76 45.31 -7.31
C TYR A 86 -5.82 46.50 -7.49
N ARG A 87 -4.51 46.29 -7.36
CA ARG A 87 -3.51 47.34 -7.54
C ARG A 87 -3.43 47.83 -8.98
N ASN A 88 -3.56 46.93 -9.96
CA ASN A 88 -3.50 47.25 -11.38
C ASN A 88 -4.83 47.78 -11.97
N GLN A 89 -5.89 47.84 -11.16
CA GLN A 89 -7.19 48.46 -11.51
C GLN A 89 -7.34 49.90 -10.99
N ARG A 90 -6.37 50.40 -10.22
CA ARG A 90 -6.26 51.81 -9.80
C ARG A 90 -5.33 52.55 -10.73
#